data_AF-A0A0N4TBV4-F1
#
_entry.id   AF-A0A0N4TBV4-F1
#
_cell.length_a   1.000
_cell.length_b   1.000
_cell.length_c   1.000
_cell.angle_alpha   90.00
_cell.angle_beta   90.00
_cell.angle_gamma   90.00
#
_symmetry.space_group_name_H-M   'P 1'
#
loop_
_entity.id
_entity.type
_entity.pdbx_description
1 polymer ?
#
loop_
_entity_poly.entity_id
_entity_poly.type
_entity_poly.pdbx_seq_one_letter_code
_entity_poly.pdbx_strand_id
1 'polypeptide(L)'
;MNLNIQDSFIPFGSIESSIINVRVISLSDDNNDEIRELDCICEDTSKSYRLKLEGIWSSTPIKIGSSLRVIGAKMTEKELLLNWENGVLIVESNVLVPCTLIAQGISCRRKATLSHYFKGRSSIRKEMLIGSVVHELFQAAITRSGFVVTENSLLDLWRRELHEQYAEQFFALNLSFQEVEDELCVYFKTITRWVSTYMSSPKGRNESLQTGSKITEVMDVEESIWNSCYGFKAKIDCTLKYELSKYFEENFYYFKFPVEKKNGEKKLIPIELKTGKSNPNTEHITQVMLYCLALASKQRF
;
A
#
# COMPACT_ATOMS: atom_id res chain seq x y z
N MET A 1 -11.32 26.17 32.02
CA MET A 1 -10.88 26.42 30.63
C MET A 1 -10.70 25.08 29.95
N ASN A 2 -11.78 24.55 29.36
CA ASN A 2 -11.71 23.33 28.54
C ASN A 2 -11.46 23.78 27.11
N LEU A 3 -10.22 23.60 26.63
CA LEU A 3 -9.89 23.72 25.21
C LEU A 3 -10.57 22.57 24.49
N ASN A 4 -11.74 22.87 23.93
CA ASN A 4 -12.47 22.00 23.02
C ASN A 4 -11.70 22.03 21.68
N ILE A 5 -10.67 21.19 21.56
CA ILE A 5 -10.02 20.95 20.28
C ILE A 5 -10.99 20.08 19.49
N GLN A 6 -11.81 20.74 18.66
CA GLN A 6 -12.48 20.06 17.55
C GLN A 6 -11.36 19.64 16.59
N ASP A 7 -10.84 18.43 16.78
CA ASP A 7 -9.97 17.76 15.84
C ASP A 7 -10.73 17.63 14.51
N SER A 8 -10.45 18.54 13.60
CA SER A 8 -10.99 18.59 12.25
C SER A 8 -10.17 17.69 11.33
N PHE A 9 -9.92 16.45 11.74
CA PHE A 9 -9.45 15.43 10.82
C PHE A 9 -10.67 14.84 10.11
N ILE A 10 -10.94 15.35 8.91
CA ILE A 10 -11.92 14.79 7.99
C ILE A 10 -11.54 13.32 7.77
N PRO A 11 -12.39 12.34 8.11
CA PRO A 11 -12.09 10.95 7.85
C PRO A 11 -11.78 10.80 6.36
N PHE A 12 -10.68 10.13 6.03
CA PHE A 12 -10.44 9.61 4.68
C PHE A 12 -11.65 8.75 4.33
N GLY A 13 -12.75 9.33 3.82
CA GLY A 13 -14.06 8.68 3.70
C GLY A 13 -15.30 9.53 3.54
N SER A 14 -15.32 10.79 3.95
CA SER A 14 -16.36 11.74 3.54
C SER A 14 -15.95 12.49 2.26
N ILE A 15 -15.21 11.80 1.38
CA ILE A 15 -14.37 12.38 0.32
C ILE A 15 -15.19 12.91 -0.87
N GLU A 16 -16.36 12.37 -1.16
CA GLU A 16 -17.11 12.78 -2.37
C GLU A 16 -17.60 14.24 -2.32
N SER A 17 -17.76 14.85 -1.14
CA SER A 17 -18.17 16.25 -1.03
C SER A 17 -17.01 17.27 -1.06
N SER A 18 -15.76 16.84 -1.24
CA SER A 18 -14.58 17.73 -1.18
C SER A 18 -13.48 17.45 -2.22
N ILE A 19 -13.79 16.72 -3.31
CA ILE A 19 -12.89 16.60 -4.46
C ILE A 19 -13.20 17.71 -5.47
N ILE A 20 -12.18 18.46 -5.89
CA ILE A 20 -12.28 19.44 -6.97
C ILE A 20 -11.13 19.18 -7.96
N ASN A 21 -11.50 18.89 -9.21
CA ASN A 21 -10.53 18.80 -10.31
C ASN A 21 -10.36 20.19 -10.90
N VAL A 22 -9.12 20.67 -10.97
CA VAL A 22 -8.80 22.00 -11.45
C VAL A 22 -7.63 21.98 -12.41
N ARG A 23 -7.62 22.93 -13.34
CA ARG A 23 -6.50 23.18 -14.25
C ARG A 23 -5.85 24.51 -13.92
N VAL A 24 -4.52 24.54 -13.86
CA VAL A 24 -3.75 25.73 -13.52
C VAL A 24 -3.71 26.71 -14.69
N ILE A 25 -4.06 27.96 -14.45
CA ILE A 25 -4.07 29.05 -15.44
C ILE A 25 -2.89 30.00 -15.22
N SER A 26 -2.65 30.39 -13.97
CA SER A 26 -1.53 31.26 -13.60
C SER A 26 -0.92 30.84 -12.27
N LEU A 27 0.32 31.28 -12.06
CA LEU A 27 1.15 31.02 -10.89
C LEU A 27 1.55 32.39 -10.31
N SER A 28 1.62 32.51 -8.99
CA SER A 28 2.26 33.68 -8.37
C SER A 28 3.76 33.69 -8.70
N ASP A 29 4.30 34.87 -9.05
CA ASP A 29 5.74 35.06 -9.30
C ASP A 29 6.57 35.04 -8.00
N ASP A 30 5.94 35.30 -6.86
CA ASP A 30 6.56 35.22 -5.54
C ASP A 30 6.69 33.76 -5.09
N ASN A 31 7.84 33.16 -5.40
CA ASN A 31 8.28 31.93 -4.73
C ASN A 31 8.81 32.29 -3.35
N ASN A 32 7.91 32.46 -2.38
CA ASN A 32 8.30 32.29 -1.00
C ASN A 32 8.11 30.80 -0.64
N ASP A 33 9.13 30.15 -0.08
CA ASP A 33 9.11 28.70 0.17
C ASP A 33 7.96 28.25 1.09
N GLU A 34 7.33 29.18 1.80
CA GLU A 34 6.22 28.90 2.72
C GLU A 34 4.84 28.80 2.04
N ILE A 35 4.56 29.62 1.02
CA ILE A 35 3.23 29.74 0.40
C ILE A 35 3.36 29.95 -1.10
N ARG A 36 2.60 29.16 -1.86
CA ARG A 36 2.46 29.31 -3.31
C ARG A 36 1.00 29.45 -3.69
N GLU A 37 0.67 30.47 -4.47
CA GLU A 37 -0.70 30.71 -4.95
C GLU A 37 -0.84 30.36 -6.43
N LEU A 38 -1.95 29.72 -6.76
CA LEU A 38 -2.28 29.30 -8.12
C LEU A 38 -3.69 29.78 -8.45
N ASP A 39 -3.88 30.39 -9.62
CA ASP A 39 -5.23 30.57 -10.14
C ASP A 39 -5.58 29.38 -11.02
N CYS A 40 -6.70 28.74 -10.69
CA CYS A 40 -7.13 27.52 -11.31
C CYS A 40 -8.58 27.64 -11.81
N ILE A 41 -8.92 26.85 -12.82
CA ILE A 41 -10.30 26.68 -13.29
C ILE A 41 -10.75 25.25 -13.03
N CYS A 42 -11.93 25.10 -12.42
CA CYS A 42 -12.51 23.79 -12.21
C CYS A 42 -12.88 23.16 -13.55
N GLU A 43 -12.39 21.95 -13.78
CA GLU A 43 -12.60 21.24 -15.05
C GLU A 43 -14.07 20.85 -15.25
N ASP A 44 -14.81 20.63 -14.17
CA ASP A 44 -16.22 20.19 -14.21
C ASP A 44 -17.21 21.37 -14.34
N THR A 45 -16.90 22.52 -13.71
CA THR A 45 -17.86 23.63 -13.58
C THR A 45 -17.42 24.94 -14.24
N SER A 46 -16.18 25.00 -14.75
CA SER A 46 -15.55 26.23 -15.26
C SER A 46 -15.46 27.38 -14.24
N LYS A 47 -15.70 27.11 -12.94
CA LYS A 47 -15.53 28.11 -11.88
C LYS A 47 -14.05 28.34 -11.60
N SER A 48 -13.68 29.60 -11.39
CA SER A 48 -12.32 29.97 -10.99
C SER A 48 -12.12 29.82 -9.49
N TYR A 49 -10.98 29.27 -9.10
CA TYR A 49 -10.53 29.09 -7.73
C TYR A 49 -9.11 29.63 -7.57
N ARG A 50 -8.83 30.24 -6.41
CA ARG A 50 -7.48 30.52 -5.95
C ARG A 50 -7.04 29.41 -5.01
N LEU A 51 -6.02 28.67 -5.41
CA LEU A 51 -5.45 27.55 -4.67
C LEU A 51 -4.19 28.00 -3.94
N LYS A 52 -4.23 28.01 -2.60
CA LYS A 52 -3.11 28.35 -1.72
C LYS A 52 -2.47 27.06 -1.22
N LEU A 53 -1.19 26.88 -1.53
CA LEU A 53 -0.38 25.72 -1.13
C LEU A 53 0.63 26.16 -0.08
N GLU A 54 0.45 25.67 1.15
CA GLU A 54 1.35 25.97 2.29
C GLU A 54 2.28 24.79 2.61
N GLY A 55 3.44 25.11 3.18
CA GLY A 55 4.36 24.11 3.75
C GLY A 55 4.87 23.12 2.69
N ILE A 56 4.67 21.81 2.90
CA ILE A 56 5.17 20.79 1.97
C ILE A 56 4.59 20.93 0.56
N TRP A 57 3.40 21.52 0.43
CA TRP A 57 2.67 21.63 -0.83
C TRP A 57 3.21 22.74 -1.73
N SER A 58 3.80 23.82 -1.17
CA SER A 58 4.32 24.96 -1.94
C SER A 58 5.39 24.52 -2.95
N SER A 59 6.23 23.56 -2.55
CA SER A 59 7.34 22.99 -3.32
C SER A 59 6.92 22.01 -4.44
N THR A 60 5.62 21.75 -4.62
CA THR A 60 5.12 20.79 -5.61
C THR A 60 5.45 21.29 -7.03
N PRO A 61 6.03 20.48 -7.93
CA PRO A 61 6.46 20.91 -9.26
C PRO A 61 5.29 21.07 -10.25
N ILE A 62 4.51 22.14 -10.06
CA ILE A 62 3.31 22.49 -10.83
C ILE A 62 3.67 23.51 -11.92
N LYS A 63 3.04 23.38 -13.10
CA LYS A 63 3.18 24.32 -14.23
C LYS A 63 1.82 24.83 -14.66
N ILE A 64 1.80 25.94 -15.40
CA ILE A 64 0.60 26.38 -16.11
C ILE A 64 0.14 25.25 -17.03
N GLY A 65 -1.16 24.95 -17.01
CA GLY A 65 -1.78 23.85 -17.74
C GLY A 65 -1.79 22.50 -17.01
N SER A 66 -1.09 22.35 -15.87
CA SER A 66 -1.16 21.12 -15.07
C SER A 66 -2.59 20.82 -14.62
N SER A 67 -2.98 19.54 -14.68
CA SER A 67 -4.23 19.04 -14.13
C SER A 67 -4.01 18.61 -12.67
N LEU A 68 -4.82 19.16 -11.76
CA LEU A 68 -4.71 18.95 -10.32
C LEU A 68 -6.02 18.38 -9.80
N ARG A 69 -5.93 17.38 -8.94
CA ARG A 69 -7.03 16.94 -8.10
C ARG A 69 -6.77 17.38 -6.67
N VAL A 70 -7.65 18.25 -6.19
CA VAL A 70 -7.64 18.78 -4.83
C VAL A 70 -8.63 17.98 -4.01
N ILE A 71 -8.19 17.36 -2.92
CA ILE A 71 -9.00 16.48 -2.08
C ILE A 71 -9.01 17.05 -0.67
N GLY A 72 -10.19 17.33 -0.10
CA GLY A 72 -10.32 17.71 1.31
C GLY A 72 -9.65 19.04 1.68
N ALA A 73 -9.44 19.94 0.72
CA ALA A 73 -8.93 21.28 1.00
C ALA A 73 -9.94 22.09 1.82
N LYS A 74 -9.43 22.97 2.69
CA LYS A 74 -10.29 23.93 3.38
C LYS A 74 -10.79 24.94 2.36
N MET A 75 -12.11 25.00 2.18
CA MET A 75 -12.74 25.80 1.15
C MET A 75 -13.47 27.01 1.77
N THR A 76 -13.18 28.18 1.21
CA THR A 76 -14.03 29.39 1.31
C THR A 76 -14.68 29.60 -0.07
N GLU A 77 -15.47 30.67 -0.30
CA GLU A 77 -16.25 30.84 -1.55
C GLU A 77 -15.48 30.53 -2.86
N LYS A 78 -14.26 31.06 -3.02
CA LYS A 78 -13.40 30.85 -4.19
C LYS A 78 -11.96 30.51 -3.84
N GLU A 79 -11.66 30.27 -2.57
CA GLU A 79 -10.31 29.96 -2.11
C GLU A 79 -10.25 28.52 -1.60
N LEU A 80 -9.22 27.80 -2.04
CA LEU A 80 -8.91 26.45 -1.61
C LEU A 80 -7.55 26.48 -0.92
N LEU A 81 -7.50 26.06 0.34
CA LEU A 81 -6.29 26.02 1.14
C LEU A 81 -5.85 24.58 1.38
N LEU A 82 -4.60 24.27 0.99
CA LEU A 82 -3.89 23.07 1.38
C LEU A 82 -2.73 23.40 2.31
N ASN A 83 -2.66 22.68 3.42
CA ASN A 83 -1.57 22.80 4.38
C ASN A 83 -1.30 21.46 5.06
N TRP A 84 -0.54 21.45 6.16
CA TRP A 84 -0.21 20.22 6.89
C TRP A 84 -1.44 19.50 7.47
N GLU A 85 -2.50 20.24 7.81
CA GLU A 85 -3.70 19.71 8.45
C GLU A 85 -4.83 19.44 7.43
N ASN A 86 -4.82 20.16 6.30
CA ASN A 86 -5.94 20.19 5.37
C ASN A 86 -5.53 19.74 3.97
N GLY A 87 -6.18 18.66 3.53
CA GLY A 87 -6.25 18.23 2.15
C GLY A 87 -5.02 17.49 1.62
N VAL A 88 -5.19 16.99 0.40
CA VAL A 88 -4.17 16.29 -0.39
C VAL A 88 -4.23 16.81 -1.82
N LEU A 89 -3.06 17.08 -2.40
CA LEU A 89 -2.93 17.48 -3.79
C LEU A 89 -2.37 16.34 -4.64
N ILE A 90 -3.08 15.96 -5.70
CA ILE A 90 -2.62 14.99 -6.68
C ILE A 90 -2.39 15.70 -8.02
N VAL A 91 -1.15 15.66 -8.50
CA VAL A 91 -0.76 16.23 -9.79
C VAL A 91 -0.91 15.17 -10.88
N GLU A 92 -1.51 15.53 -12.02
CA GLU A 92 -1.80 14.64 -13.14
C GLU A 92 -2.56 13.38 -12.72
N SER A 93 -3.76 13.55 -12.16
CA SER A 93 -4.55 12.44 -11.58
C SER A 93 -4.93 11.31 -12.54
N ASN A 94 -4.68 11.51 -13.84
CA ASN A 94 -4.86 10.51 -14.90
C ASN A 94 -3.72 9.48 -14.96
N VAL A 95 -2.62 9.70 -14.24
CA VAL A 95 -1.45 8.82 -14.21
C VAL A 95 -1.46 7.98 -12.93
N LEU A 96 -1.47 6.66 -13.08
CA LEU A 96 -1.38 5.73 -11.94
C LEU A 96 0.06 5.27 -11.70
N VAL A 97 0.63 5.68 -10.57
CA VAL A 97 1.98 5.30 -10.15
C VAL A 97 1.95 4.03 -9.28
N PRO A 98 2.75 2.99 -9.55
CA PRO A 98 2.83 1.82 -8.67
C PRO A 98 3.28 2.20 -7.25
N CYS A 99 2.66 1.66 -6.20
CA CYS A 99 3.06 1.95 -4.81
C CYS A 99 4.52 1.59 -4.52
N THR A 100 5.03 0.50 -5.11
CA THR A 100 6.45 0.10 -5.01
C THR A 100 7.39 1.16 -5.57
N LEU A 101 6.95 1.87 -6.62
CA LEU A 101 7.71 2.96 -7.22
C LEU A 101 7.69 4.22 -6.36
N ILE A 102 6.53 4.53 -5.74
CA ILE A 102 6.40 5.62 -4.77
C ILE A 102 7.31 5.36 -3.56
N ALA A 103 7.27 4.14 -3.02
CA ALA A 103 8.11 3.72 -1.90
C ALA A 103 9.61 3.86 -2.22
N GLN A 104 10.05 3.42 -3.41
CA GLN A 104 11.42 3.62 -3.87
C GLN A 104 11.78 5.10 -4.07
N GLY A 105 10.80 5.92 -4.45
CA GLY A 105 10.97 7.36 -4.66
C GLY A 105 11.30 8.13 -3.38
N ILE A 106 10.96 7.59 -2.21
CA ILE A 106 11.29 8.20 -0.90
C ILE A 106 12.80 8.21 -0.69
N SER A 107 13.50 7.13 -1.03
CA SER A 107 14.97 7.10 -0.91
C SER A 107 15.65 7.84 -2.05
N CYS A 108 15.16 7.67 -3.29
CA CYS A 108 15.71 8.38 -4.45
C CYS A 108 14.71 8.45 -5.61
N ARG A 109 14.13 9.63 -5.85
CA ARG A 109 13.22 9.89 -6.97
C ARG A 109 13.83 9.50 -8.33
N ARG A 110 15.09 9.88 -8.58
CA ARG A 110 15.81 9.54 -9.82
C ARG A 110 15.95 8.03 -10.01
N LYS A 111 16.28 7.28 -8.94
CA LYS A 111 16.37 5.82 -8.99
C LYS A 111 15.02 5.21 -9.35
N ALA A 112 13.93 5.67 -8.74
CA ALA A 112 12.57 5.25 -9.08
C ALA A 112 12.24 5.51 -10.55
N THR A 113 12.45 6.74 -11.04
CA THR A 113 12.20 7.07 -12.45
C THR A 113 13.00 6.17 -13.39
N LEU A 114 14.30 6.00 -13.15
CA LEU A 114 15.15 5.14 -13.97
C LEU A 114 14.73 3.66 -13.92
N SER A 115 14.39 3.13 -12.74
CA SER A 115 13.93 1.73 -12.61
C SER A 115 12.63 1.49 -13.37
N HIS A 116 11.74 2.48 -13.43
CA HIS A 116 10.49 2.39 -14.17
C HIS A 116 10.70 2.33 -15.69
N TYR A 117 11.57 3.18 -16.24
CA TYR A 117 11.81 3.24 -17.69
C TYR A 117 12.77 2.16 -18.20
N PHE A 118 13.69 1.67 -17.36
CA PHE A 118 14.73 0.71 -17.75
C PHE A 118 14.58 -0.68 -17.11
N LYS A 119 13.34 -1.19 -17.03
CA LYS A 119 12.97 -2.46 -16.36
C LYS A 119 13.70 -3.72 -16.86
N GLY A 120 14.23 -3.72 -18.08
CA GLY A 120 14.85 -4.89 -18.71
C GLY A 120 16.35 -5.09 -18.46
N ARG A 121 17.01 -4.24 -17.65
CA ARG A 121 18.47 -4.31 -17.43
C ARG A 121 18.89 -4.89 -16.08
N SER A 122 17.95 -5.20 -15.19
CA SER A 122 18.29 -5.91 -13.95
C SER A 122 18.50 -7.38 -14.26
N SER A 123 19.73 -7.87 -14.11
CA SER A 123 20.02 -9.30 -14.14
C SER A 123 19.09 -10.03 -13.18
N ILE A 124 18.50 -11.14 -13.63
CA ILE A 124 17.79 -12.07 -12.75
C ILE A 124 18.81 -12.48 -11.67
N ARG A 125 18.36 -12.54 -10.41
CA ARG A 125 19.20 -12.92 -9.28
C ARG A 125 18.56 -14.10 -8.55
N LYS A 126 19.39 -14.95 -7.95
CA LYS A 126 18.94 -16.10 -7.15
C LYS A 126 17.92 -15.66 -6.10
N GLU A 127 18.16 -14.56 -5.40
CA GLU A 127 17.27 -14.09 -4.32
C GLU A 127 15.88 -13.70 -4.83
N MET A 128 15.78 -13.20 -6.07
CA MET A 128 14.50 -12.87 -6.69
C MET A 128 13.72 -14.13 -7.05
N LEU A 129 14.40 -15.16 -7.57
CA LEU A 129 13.82 -16.47 -7.84
C LEU A 129 13.28 -17.09 -6.54
N ILE A 130 14.10 -17.16 -5.49
CA ILE A 130 13.68 -17.67 -4.18
C ILE A 130 12.48 -16.87 -3.66
N GLY A 131 12.49 -15.53 -3.80
CA GLY A 131 11.37 -14.67 -3.44
C GLY A 131 10.06 -15.08 -4.11
N SER A 132 10.06 -15.21 -5.44
CA SER A 132 8.87 -15.61 -6.21
C SER A 132 8.33 -16.97 -5.78
N VAL A 133 9.20 -17.97 -5.63
CA VAL A 133 8.79 -19.31 -5.21
C VAL A 133 8.19 -19.30 -3.81
N VAL A 134 8.80 -18.56 -2.86
CA VAL A 134 8.29 -18.45 -1.49
C VAL A 134 6.90 -17.78 -1.46
N HIS A 135 6.67 -16.76 -2.28
CA HIS A 135 5.35 -16.12 -2.38
C HIS A 135 4.30 -17.11 -2.87
N GLU A 136 4.58 -17.84 -3.95
CA GLU A 136 3.65 -18.83 -4.51
C GLU A 136 3.33 -19.97 -3.53
N LEU A 137 4.35 -20.49 -2.83
CA LEU A 137 4.17 -21.52 -1.81
C LEU A 137 3.31 -21.02 -0.65
N PHE A 138 3.55 -19.79 -0.18
CA PHE A 138 2.75 -19.19 0.89
C PHE A 138 1.29 -19.00 0.44
N GLN A 139 1.07 -18.48 -0.76
CA GLN A 139 -0.26 -18.27 -1.34
C GLN A 139 -1.02 -19.59 -1.47
N ALA A 140 -0.37 -20.64 -1.99
CA ALA A 140 -0.96 -21.98 -2.06
C ALA A 140 -1.28 -22.53 -0.65
N ALA A 141 -0.40 -22.32 0.33
CA ALA A 141 -0.59 -22.79 1.70
C ALA A 141 -1.84 -22.18 2.36
N ILE A 142 -2.09 -20.89 2.15
CA ILE A 142 -3.22 -20.19 2.77
C ILE A 142 -4.54 -20.34 1.99
N THR A 143 -4.50 -20.54 0.66
CA THR A 143 -5.71 -20.56 -0.18
C THR A 143 -6.23 -21.95 -0.53
N ARG A 144 -5.36 -22.96 -0.73
CA ARG A 144 -5.81 -24.27 -1.22
C ARG A 144 -6.62 -25.02 -0.16
N SER A 145 -7.86 -25.36 -0.52
CA SER A 145 -8.73 -26.17 0.34
C SER A 145 -8.17 -27.59 0.50
N GLY A 146 -8.27 -28.15 1.70
CA GLY A 146 -7.77 -29.50 2.02
C GLY A 146 -6.24 -29.66 2.04
N PHE A 147 -5.47 -28.62 1.68
CA PHE A 147 -4.01 -28.68 1.72
C PHE A 147 -3.50 -28.58 3.16
N VAL A 148 -2.90 -29.68 3.64
CA VAL A 148 -2.27 -29.79 4.97
C VAL A 148 -0.87 -29.21 4.89
N VAL A 149 -0.65 -28.07 5.54
CA VAL A 149 0.61 -27.32 5.45
C VAL A 149 1.65 -27.91 6.39
N THR A 150 2.62 -28.61 5.80
CA THR A 150 3.84 -29.16 6.43
C THR A 150 5.05 -28.90 5.54
N GLU A 151 6.26 -28.97 6.10
CA GLU A 151 7.49 -28.81 5.31
C GLU A 151 7.55 -29.81 4.14
N ASN A 152 7.20 -31.08 4.36
CA ASN A 152 7.15 -32.11 3.31
C ASN A 152 6.12 -31.78 2.23
N SER A 153 4.90 -31.35 2.61
CA SER A 153 3.87 -31.00 1.62
C SER A 153 4.25 -29.78 0.77
N LEU A 154 5.01 -28.83 1.32
CA LEU A 154 5.50 -27.66 0.59
C LEU A 154 6.63 -28.05 -0.37
N LEU A 155 7.52 -28.95 0.06
CA LEU A 155 8.54 -29.54 -0.81
C LEU A 155 7.91 -30.35 -1.95
N ASP A 156 6.88 -31.14 -1.66
CA ASP A 156 6.14 -31.90 -2.67
C ASP A 156 5.44 -30.97 -3.67
N LEU A 157 4.82 -29.89 -3.19
CA LEU A 157 4.21 -28.86 -4.03
C LEU A 157 5.25 -28.22 -4.97
N TRP A 158 6.41 -27.84 -4.42
CA TRP A 158 7.54 -27.32 -5.21
C TRP A 158 7.96 -28.31 -6.31
N ARG A 159 8.26 -29.56 -5.93
CA ARG A 159 8.76 -30.60 -6.83
C ARG A 159 7.74 -31.09 -7.86
N ARG A 160 6.44 -30.99 -7.60
CA ARG A 160 5.42 -31.53 -8.50
C ARG A 160 4.73 -30.50 -9.37
N GLU A 161 4.71 -29.23 -8.95
CA GLU A 161 3.88 -28.22 -9.61
C GLU A 161 4.64 -26.94 -9.98
N LEU A 162 5.60 -26.51 -9.16
CA LEU A 162 6.20 -25.18 -9.33
C LEU A 162 7.53 -25.21 -10.08
N HIS A 163 8.41 -26.17 -9.80
CA HIS A 163 9.80 -26.11 -10.28
C HIS A 163 9.95 -26.02 -11.82
N GLU A 164 9.09 -26.69 -12.59
CA GLU A 164 9.12 -26.66 -14.05
C GLU A 164 8.86 -25.26 -14.62
N GLN A 165 8.04 -24.46 -13.93
CA GLN A 165 7.71 -23.09 -14.33
C GLN A 165 8.94 -22.16 -14.30
N TYR A 166 9.99 -22.58 -13.59
CA TYR A 166 11.20 -21.80 -13.36
C TYR A 166 12.41 -22.29 -14.17
N ALA A 167 12.22 -23.22 -15.11
CA ALA A 167 13.32 -23.87 -15.86
C ALA A 167 14.25 -22.87 -16.58
N GLU A 168 13.71 -21.80 -17.15
CA GLU A 168 14.51 -20.76 -17.82
C GLU A 168 15.41 -20.02 -16.84
N GLN A 169 14.93 -19.75 -15.62
CA GLN A 169 15.69 -19.08 -14.57
C GLN A 169 16.79 -19.98 -14.02
N PHE A 170 16.53 -21.29 -13.87
CA PHE A 170 17.56 -22.28 -13.52
C PHE A 170 18.70 -22.25 -14.54
N PHE A 171 18.35 -22.29 -15.84
CA PHE A 171 19.32 -22.24 -16.91
C PHE A 171 20.11 -20.91 -16.92
N ALA A 172 19.41 -19.78 -16.84
CA ALA A 172 20.03 -18.46 -16.88
C ALA A 172 20.96 -18.16 -15.70
N LEU A 173 20.66 -18.73 -14.52
CA LEU A 173 21.45 -18.54 -13.31
C LEU A 173 22.48 -19.65 -13.05
N ASN A 174 22.49 -20.71 -13.88
CA ASN A 174 23.29 -21.92 -13.67
C ASN A 174 23.12 -22.50 -12.25
N LEU A 175 21.86 -22.66 -11.84
CA LEU A 175 21.49 -23.23 -10.53
C LEU A 175 21.03 -24.68 -10.69
N SER A 176 21.32 -25.50 -9.70
CA SER A 176 20.70 -26.81 -9.54
C SER A 176 19.41 -26.75 -8.72
N PHE A 177 18.54 -27.76 -8.89
CA PHE A 177 17.33 -27.88 -8.09
C PHE A 177 17.64 -28.03 -6.59
N GLN A 178 18.68 -28.78 -6.24
CA GLN A 178 19.08 -28.98 -4.85
C GLN A 178 19.48 -27.66 -4.17
N GLU A 179 20.24 -26.80 -4.86
CA GLU A 179 20.63 -25.50 -4.32
C GLU A 179 19.41 -24.61 -4.01
N VAL A 180 18.36 -24.67 -4.83
CA VAL A 180 17.12 -23.92 -4.57
C VAL A 180 16.33 -24.55 -3.41
N GLU A 181 16.23 -25.88 -3.36
CA GLU A 181 15.55 -26.58 -2.26
C GLU A 181 16.21 -26.30 -0.90
N ASP A 182 17.54 -26.28 -0.85
CA ASP A 182 18.30 -25.97 0.37
C ASP A 182 17.98 -24.57 0.89
N GLU A 183 17.86 -23.58 0.00
CA GLU A 183 17.47 -22.21 0.34
C GLU A 183 15.99 -22.12 0.78
N LEU A 184 15.10 -22.92 0.18
CA LEU A 184 13.67 -22.94 0.51
C LEU A 184 13.37 -23.57 1.88
N CYS A 185 14.21 -24.47 2.38
CA CYS A 185 14.01 -25.18 3.65
C CYS A 185 13.66 -24.24 4.83
N VAL A 186 14.39 -23.13 4.97
CA VAL A 186 14.15 -22.16 6.05
C VAL A 186 12.77 -21.49 5.92
N TYR A 187 12.32 -21.27 4.68
CA TYR A 187 11.02 -20.69 4.40
C TYR A 187 9.88 -21.69 4.61
N PHE A 188 10.05 -22.98 4.29
CA PHE A 188 9.03 -24.00 4.58
C PHE A 188 8.66 -24.03 6.06
N LYS A 189 9.66 -23.99 6.94
CA LYS A 189 9.48 -23.91 8.39
C LYS A 189 8.74 -22.63 8.79
N THR A 190 9.11 -21.51 8.18
CA THR A 190 8.50 -20.20 8.48
C THR A 190 7.03 -20.15 8.04
N ILE A 191 6.71 -20.61 6.83
CA ILE A 191 5.35 -20.71 6.29
C ILE A 191 4.51 -21.64 7.16
N THR A 192 5.00 -22.85 7.43
CA THR A 192 4.31 -23.85 8.26
C THR A 192 3.97 -23.29 9.64
N ARG A 193 4.94 -22.62 10.29
CA ARG A 193 4.72 -21.97 11.58
C ARG A 193 3.68 -20.85 11.49
N TRP A 194 3.80 -19.96 10.51
CA TRP A 194 2.86 -18.84 10.36
C TRP A 194 1.42 -19.33 10.13
N VAL A 195 1.25 -20.30 9.22
CA VAL A 195 -0.07 -20.88 8.92
C VAL A 195 -0.66 -21.57 10.15
N SER A 196 0.10 -22.46 10.80
CA SER A 196 -0.39 -23.20 11.96
C SER A 196 -0.72 -22.30 13.16
N THR A 197 -0.04 -21.17 13.31
CA THR A 197 -0.31 -20.19 14.36
C THR A 197 -1.56 -19.35 14.05
N TYR A 198 -1.59 -18.67 12.89
CA TYR A 198 -2.54 -17.57 12.67
C TYR A 198 -3.77 -17.93 11.83
N MET A 199 -3.72 -18.99 11.01
CA MET A 199 -4.86 -19.36 10.18
C MET A 199 -5.95 -20.05 10.99
N SER A 200 -7.19 -19.95 10.52
CA SER A 200 -8.34 -20.63 11.13
C SER A 200 -8.30 -22.15 10.92
N SER A 201 -8.99 -22.87 11.80
CA SER A 201 -9.22 -24.31 11.65
C SER A 201 -9.86 -24.62 10.28
N PRO A 202 -9.43 -25.68 9.57
CA PRO A 202 -8.51 -26.73 10.01
C PRO A 202 -7.01 -26.43 9.80
N LYS A 203 -6.65 -25.29 9.21
CA LYS A 203 -5.25 -24.97 8.84
C LYS A 203 -4.37 -24.58 10.03
N GLY A 204 -4.94 -23.93 11.04
CA GLY A 204 -4.19 -23.44 12.19
C GLY A 204 -5.03 -23.21 13.45
N ARG A 205 -4.40 -22.60 14.45
CA ARG A 205 -4.96 -22.37 15.79
C ARG A 205 -5.72 -21.05 15.95
N ASN A 206 -5.71 -20.19 14.93
CA ASN A 206 -6.30 -18.84 14.98
C ASN A 206 -5.87 -18.02 16.22
N GLU A 207 -4.56 -18.04 16.49
CA GLU A 207 -3.98 -17.18 17.52
C GLU A 207 -4.10 -15.71 17.10
N SER A 208 -4.22 -14.83 18.10
CA SER A 208 -4.29 -13.40 17.84
C SER A 208 -2.95 -12.86 17.31
N LEU A 209 -3.02 -11.95 16.35
CA LEU A 209 -1.89 -11.11 15.94
C LEU A 209 -1.42 -10.24 17.11
N GLN A 210 -0.25 -9.60 16.97
CA GLN A 210 0.26 -8.65 17.97
C GLN A 210 -0.72 -7.49 18.26
N THR A 211 -1.57 -7.18 17.29
CA THR A 211 -2.68 -6.22 17.40
C THR A 211 -3.87 -6.75 18.19
N GLY A 212 -3.81 -7.97 18.74
CA GLY A 212 -4.93 -8.64 19.40
C GLY A 212 -6.02 -9.13 18.45
N SER A 213 -5.91 -8.86 17.15
CA SER A 213 -6.91 -9.21 16.12
C SER A 213 -6.73 -10.63 15.61
N LYS A 214 -7.81 -11.26 15.13
CA LYS A 214 -7.78 -12.64 14.60
C LYS A 214 -8.07 -12.67 13.12
N ILE A 215 -7.35 -13.53 12.38
CA ILE A 215 -7.57 -13.72 10.95
C ILE A 215 -8.80 -14.60 10.76
N THR A 216 -9.77 -14.08 10.02
CA THR A 216 -11.02 -14.78 9.73
C THR A 216 -11.01 -15.42 8.35
N GLU A 217 -10.42 -14.77 7.35
CA GLU A 217 -10.53 -15.17 5.95
C GLU A 217 -9.37 -14.61 5.12
N VAL A 218 -8.95 -15.36 4.10
CA VAL A 218 -8.08 -14.86 3.02
C VAL A 218 -9.02 -14.38 1.92
N MET A 219 -9.04 -13.07 1.67
CA MET A 219 -9.95 -12.48 0.71
C MET A 219 -9.42 -12.55 -0.71
N ASP A 220 -8.11 -12.33 -0.88
CA ASP A 220 -7.47 -12.31 -2.18
C ASP A 220 -5.95 -12.51 -2.06
N VAL A 221 -5.32 -12.95 -3.14
CA VAL A 221 -3.87 -13.06 -3.30
C VAL A 221 -3.46 -12.41 -4.61
N GLU A 222 -2.32 -11.71 -4.63
CA GLU A 222 -1.87 -10.89 -5.77
C GLU A 222 -2.89 -9.81 -6.22
N GLU A 223 -3.67 -9.29 -5.28
CA GLU A 223 -4.76 -8.34 -5.54
C GLU A 223 -4.23 -7.04 -6.15
N SER A 224 -4.81 -6.64 -7.29
CA SER A 224 -4.50 -5.37 -7.95
C SER A 224 -5.60 -4.34 -7.73
N ILE A 225 -5.28 -3.25 -7.03
CA ILE A 225 -6.21 -2.14 -6.78
C ILE A 225 -5.72 -0.89 -7.51
N TRP A 226 -6.59 -0.31 -8.34
CA TRP A 226 -6.32 0.96 -9.00
C TRP A 226 -7.06 2.06 -8.24
N ASN A 227 -6.31 2.99 -7.65
CA ASN A 227 -6.87 4.12 -6.93
C ASN A 227 -6.69 5.40 -7.76
N SER A 228 -7.66 5.66 -8.63
CA SER A 228 -7.69 6.86 -9.48
C SER A 228 -7.85 8.16 -8.69
N CYS A 229 -8.45 8.09 -7.50
CA CYS A 229 -8.59 9.25 -6.62
C CYS A 229 -7.21 9.75 -6.16
N TYR A 230 -6.30 8.85 -5.77
CA TYR A 230 -4.97 9.20 -5.28
C TYR A 230 -3.84 8.99 -6.30
N GLY A 231 -4.16 8.64 -7.55
CA GLY A 231 -3.16 8.53 -8.63
C GLY A 231 -2.17 7.37 -8.46
N PHE A 232 -2.56 6.28 -7.80
CA PHE A 232 -1.67 5.13 -7.60
C PHE A 232 -2.33 3.78 -7.91
N LYS A 233 -1.50 2.77 -8.12
CA LYS A 233 -1.93 1.37 -8.19
C LYS A 233 -1.16 0.50 -7.21
N ALA A 234 -1.87 -0.34 -6.48
CA ALA A 234 -1.35 -1.29 -5.53
C ALA A 234 -1.40 -2.71 -6.11
N LYS A 235 -0.39 -3.53 -5.80
CA LYS A 235 -0.37 -4.96 -6.04
C LYS A 235 -0.04 -5.64 -4.72
N ILE A 236 -1.07 -6.09 -4.02
CA ILE A 236 -1.00 -6.57 -2.64
C ILE A 236 -0.78 -8.09 -2.68
N ASP A 237 0.28 -8.59 -2.02
CA ASP A 237 0.58 -10.03 -2.05
C ASP A 237 -0.57 -10.87 -1.49
N CYS A 238 -1.14 -10.43 -0.35
CA CYS A 238 -2.29 -11.08 0.28
C CYS A 238 -3.20 -10.03 0.93
N THR A 239 -4.51 -10.13 0.70
CA THR A 239 -5.52 -9.35 1.41
C THR A 239 -6.27 -10.26 2.36
N LEU A 240 -6.21 -9.95 3.66
CA LEU A 240 -6.86 -10.74 4.70
C LEU A 240 -8.01 -9.98 5.33
N LYS A 241 -8.98 -10.71 5.85
CA LYS A 241 -10.04 -10.18 6.71
C LYS A 241 -9.78 -10.55 8.16
N TYR A 242 -9.77 -9.56 9.04
CA TYR A 242 -9.59 -9.78 10.47
C TYR A 242 -10.78 -9.28 11.28
N GLU A 243 -10.97 -9.88 12.44
CA GLU A 243 -11.92 -9.44 13.46
C GLU A 243 -11.16 -8.72 14.58
N LEU A 244 -11.58 -7.48 14.86
CA LEU A 244 -11.02 -6.66 15.94
C LEU A 244 -11.40 -7.24 17.30
N SER A 245 -10.42 -7.39 18.20
CA SER A 245 -10.70 -7.75 19.59
C SER A 245 -11.10 -6.53 20.42
N LYS A 246 -11.86 -6.77 21.50
CA LYS A 246 -12.30 -5.75 22.46
C LYS A 246 -11.13 -5.00 23.12
N TYR A 247 -9.97 -5.65 23.23
CA TYR A 247 -8.77 -5.16 23.93
C TYR A 247 -7.74 -4.50 23.02
N PHE A 248 -8.15 -3.95 21.87
CA PHE A 248 -7.28 -3.03 21.12
C PHE A 248 -7.09 -1.75 21.96
N GLU A 249 -6.22 -1.83 22.97
CA GLU A 249 -5.81 -0.74 23.84
C GLU A 249 -4.78 0.14 23.13
N GLU A 250 -4.79 1.41 23.50
CA GLU A 250 -4.22 2.61 22.86
C GLU A 250 -2.69 2.67 22.79
N ASN A 251 -1.99 1.55 22.60
CA ASN A 251 -0.52 1.50 22.68
C ASN A 251 0.20 1.54 21.31
N PHE A 252 -0.52 1.65 20.20
CA PHE A 252 0.10 2.01 18.91
C PHE A 252 0.18 3.54 18.78
N TYR A 253 1.38 4.04 19.10
CA TYR A 253 1.76 5.44 19.13
C TYR A 253 1.43 6.22 17.84
N TYR A 254 1.01 7.47 18.05
CA TYR A 254 0.80 8.61 17.12
C TYR A 254 -0.56 8.87 16.48
N PHE A 255 -1.55 7.97 16.48
CA PHE A 255 -2.90 8.33 16.00
C PHE A 255 -4.01 7.71 16.86
N LYS A 256 -4.61 8.54 17.73
CA LYS A 256 -5.89 8.23 18.37
C LYS A 256 -7.00 8.42 17.34
N PHE A 257 -7.31 7.36 16.59
CA PHE A 257 -8.56 7.33 15.83
C PHE A 257 -9.70 6.98 16.80
N PRO A 258 -10.71 7.84 16.98
CA PRO A 258 -11.97 7.43 17.58
C PRO A 258 -12.71 6.58 16.53
N VAL A 259 -12.28 5.33 16.38
CA VAL A 259 -13.11 4.34 15.68
C VAL A 259 -14.17 3.94 16.70
N GLU A 260 -15.43 4.28 16.47
CA GLU A 260 -16.54 3.70 17.22
C GLU A 260 -16.40 2.17 17.14
N LYS A 261 -15.91 1.55 18.21
CA LYS A 261 -15.64 0.12 18.26
C LYS A 261 -16.98 -0.61 18.23
N LYS A 262 -17.44 -1.01 17.05
CA LYS A 262 -18.50 -2.01 16.93
C LYS A 262 -17.87 -3.38 17.16
N ASN A 263 -18.33 -4.07 18.19
CA ASN A 263 -17.87 -5.43 18.50
C ASN A 263 -18.05 -6.34 17.27
N GLY A 264 -17.00 -7.07 16.88
CA GLY A 264 -17.03 -7.94 15.71
C GLY A 264 -16.88 -7.22 14.36
N GLU A 265 -16.47 -5.95 14.35
CA GLU A 265 -16.17 -5.24 13.09
C GLU A 265 -15.04 -5.99 12.35
N LYS A 266 -15.34 -6.37 11.10
CA LYS A 266 -14.40 -7.05 10.21
C LYS A 266 -13.76 -6.02 9.28
N LYS A 267 -12.44 -6.02 9.19
CA LYS A 267 -11.68 -5.12 8.30
C LYS A 267 -10.72 -5.89 7.42
N LEU A 268 -10.40 -5.32 6.27
CA LEU A 268 -9.34 -5.81 5.39
C LEU A 268 -8.00 -5.25 5.84
N ILE A 269 -6.97 -6.09 5.80
CA ILE A 269 -5.57 -5.73 6.03
C ILE A 269 -4.70 -6.29 4.90
N PRO A 270 -3.73 -5.51 4.40
CA PRO A 270 -2.77 -6.03 3.45
C PRO A 270 -1.64 -6.74 4.17
N ILE A 271 -1.19 -7.85 3.62
CA ILE A 271 0.08 -8.48 3.96
C ILE A 271 1.03 -8.30 2.77
N GLU A 272 2.21 -7.76 3.05
CA GLU A 272 3.35 -7.75 2.15
C GLU A 272 4.35 -8.82 2.62
N LEU A 273 4.70 -9.73 1.73
CA LEU A 273 5.68 -10.77 1.96
C LEU A 273 7.06 -10.23 1.55
N LYS A 274 8.08 -10.53 2.37
CA LYS A 274 9.47 -10.18 2.06
C LYS A 274 10.37 -11.38 2.35
N THR A 275 11.24 -11.68 1.40
CA THR A 275 12.35 -12.63 1.58
C THR A 275 13.67 -11.88 1.82
N GLY A 276 14.59 -12.50 2.56
CA GLY A 276 15.87 -11.87 2.94
C GLY A 276 15.85 -11.14 4.30
N LYS A 277 16.56 -9.99 4.40
CA LYS A 277 16.81 -9.31 5.69
C LYS A 277 15.50 -8.94 6.40
N SER A 278 15.41 -9.28 7.68
CA SER A 278 14.19 -9.27 8.49
C SER A 278 13.73 -7.89 8.98
N ASN A 279 14.50 -6.83 8.79
CA ASN A 279 14.16 -5.51 9.35
C ASN A 279 13.38 -4.66 8.34
N PRO A 280 12.16 -4.21 8.69
CA PRO A 280 11.42 -3.28 7.84
C PRO A 280 12.20 -1.98 7.69
N ASN A 281 12.37 -1.55 6.45
CA ASN A 281 12.92 -0.23 6.13
C ASN A 281 11.77 0.74 5.79
N THR A 282 12.08 2.02 5.61
CA THR A 282 11.09 3.05 5.26
C THR A 282 10.34 2.70 3.97
N GLU A 283 11.00 2.14 2.96
CA GLU A 283 10.34 1.74 1.71
C GLU A 283 9.27 0.66 1.97
N HIS A 284 9.58 -0.35 2.79
CA HIS A 284 8.65 -1.42 3.15
C HIS A 284 7.44 -0.87 3.93
N ILE A 285 7.68 0.02 4.89
CA ILE A 285 6.62 0.64 5.70
C ILE A 285 5.70 1.47 4.79
N THR A 286 6.27 2.30 3.92
CA THR A 286 5.50 3.11 2.97
C THR A 286 4.66 2.25 2.04
N GLN A 287 5.23 1.16 1.52
CA GLN A 287 4.51 0.25 0.63
C GLN A 287 3.23 -0.28 1.32
N VAL A 288 3.35 -0.78 2.56
CA VAL A 288 2.21 -1.29 3.34
C VAL A 288 1.21 -0.16 3.68
N MET A 289 1.67 1.04 4.03
CA MET A 289 0.79 2.18 4.29
C MET A 289 -0.06 2.54 3.05
N LEU A 290 0.53 2.55 1.86
CA LEU A 290 -0.19 2.79 0.61
C LEU A 290 -1.20 1.68 0.30
N TYR A 291 -0.90 0.43 0.68
CA TYR A 291 -1.84 -0.68 0.53
C TYR A 291 -3.02 -0.56 1.50
N CYS A 292 -2.79 -0.10 2.73
CA CYS A 292 -3.86 0.22 3.67
C CYS A 292 -4.79 1.30 3.08
N LEU A 293 -4.23 2.34 2.46
CA LEU A 293 -5.02 3.37 1.77
C LEU A 293 -5.82 2.79 0.59
N ALA A 294 -5.21 1.89 -0.19
CA ALA A 294 -5.89 1.18 -1.28
C ALA A 294 -7.11 0.39 -0.77
N LEU A 295 -6.93 -0.42 0.28
CA LEU A 295 -8.01 -1.23 0.85
C LEU A 295 -9.10 -0.38 1.53
N ALA A 296 -8.72 0.71 2.21
CA ALA A 296 -9.67 1.64 2.80
C ALA A 296 -10.58 2.29 1.75
N SER A 297 -10.06 2.55 0.55
CA SER A 297 -10.86 3.05 -0.58
C SER A 297 -11.79 1.98 -1.18
N LYS A 298 -11.42 0.70 -1.11
CA LYS A 298 -12.22 -0.43 -1.61
C LYS A 298 -13.41 -0.77 -0.70
N GLN A 299 -13.24 -0.71 0.62
CA GLN A 299 -14.29 -1.07 1.61
C GLN A 299 -15.53 -0.16 1.63
N ARG A 300 -15.58 0.86 0.76
CA ARG A 300 -16.67 1.83 0.69
C ARG A 300 -17.71 1.55 -0.40
N PHE A 301 -17.53 0.48 -1.17
CA PHE A 301 -18.47 0.01 -2.18
C PHE A 301 -19.10 -1.32 -1.76
#